data_AF-A0A1X7SNR5-F1
#
_entry.id   AF-A0A1X7SNR5-F1
#
_cell.length_a   1.000
_cell.length_b   1.000
_cell.length_c   1.000
_cell.angle_alpha   90.00
_cell.angle_beta   90.00
_cell.angle_gamma   90.00
#
_symmetry.space_group_name_H-M   'P 1'
#
loop_
_entity.id
_entity.type
_entity.pdbx_description
1 polymer ?
#
loop_
_entity_poly.entity_id
_entity_poly.type
_entity_poly.pdbx_seq_one_letter_code
_entity_poly.pdbx_strand_id
1 'polypeptide(L)'
;NIDKKELLVTCGRLILESIKNGDCLRNPSFLLLTYADLKKYHFNYLFGFPALSPSSPFTYRSISRLDTLFKDSDLQHLVSHNNDFQSEHKSVGFFLVDREGSKLSPQPLTDFEKVFKDGGDRLTIGFCDP
;
A
#
# COMPACT_ATOMS: atom_id res chain seq x y z
N ASN A 1 -30.28 5.35 -13.14
CA ASN A 1 -29.90 4.50 -11.98
C ASN A 1 -28.58 3.85 -12.36
N ILE A 2 -27.49 4.11 -11.62
CA ILE A 2 -26.18 3.50 -11.93
C ILE A 2 -26.06 2.16 -11.19
N ASP A 3 -25.56 1.14 -11.88
CA ASP A 3 -25.28 -0.15 -11.24
C ASP A 3 -23.96 -0.07 -10.47
N LYS A 4 -24.08 0.16 -9.15
CA LYS A 4 -22.93 0.27 -8.24
C LYS A 4 -22.13 -1.04 -8.16
N LYS A 5 -22.78 -2.19 -8.34
CA LYS A 5 -22.13 -3.50 -8.27
C LYS A 5 -21.24 -3.69 -9.48
N GLU A 6 -21.75 -3.45 -10.68
CA GLU A 6 -20.95 -3.56 -11.90
C GLU A 6 -19.79 -2.55 -11.92
N LEU A 7 -20.01 -1.35 -11.39
CA LEU A 7 -18.95 -0.34 -11.24
C LEU A 7 -17.81 -0.84 -10.33
N LEU A 8 -18.14 -1.39 -9.16
CA LEU A 8 -17.16 -1.96 -8.23
C LEU A 8 -16.42 -3.16 -8.83
N VAL A 9 -17.14 -4.06 -9.53
CA VAL A 9 -16.54 -5.21 -10.22
C VAL A 9 -15.58 -4.74 -11.31
N THR A 10 -15.95 -3.71 -12.09
CA THR A 10 -15.09 -3.13 -13.12
C THR A 10 -13.81 -2.55 -12.51
N CYS A 11 -13.90 -1.78 -11.44
CA CYS A 11 -12.71 -1.28 -10.75
C CYS A 11 -11.84 -2.40 -10.17
N GLY A 12 -12.45 -3.45 -9.62
CA GLY A 12 -11.71 -4.64 -9.17
C GLY A 12 -10.95 -5.34 -10.30
N ARG A 13 -11.53 -5.44 -11.49
CA ARG A 13 -10.83 -5.96 -12.68
C ARG A 13 -9.61 -5.11 -13.05
N LEU A 14 -9.76 -3.78 -13.04
CA LEU A 14 -8.64 -2.86 -13.32
C LEU A 14 -7.49 -3.01 -12.31
N ILE A 15 -7.80 -3.17 -11.03
CA ILE A 15 -6.79 -3.45 -9.99
C ILE A 15 -6.08 -4.78 -10.30
N LEU A 16 -6.83 -5.83 -10.64
CA LEU A 16 -6.26 -7.13 -10.95
C LEU A 16 -5.38 -7.11 -12.20
N GLU A 17 -5.77 -6.37 -13.25
CA GLU A 17 -4.96 -6.17 -14.46
C GLU A 17 -3.68 -5.40 -14.15
N SER A 18 -3.78 -4.34 -13.35
CA SER A 18 -2.65 -3.54 -12.88
C SER A 18 -1.66 -4.34 -12.02
N ILE A 19 -2.14 -5.32 -11.25
CA ILE A 19 -1.26 -6.27 -10.53
C ILE A 19 -0.55 -7.19 -11.53
N LYS A 20 -1.26 -7.72 -12.53
CA LYS A 20 -0.70 -8.68 -13.50
C LYS A 20 0.37 -8.07 -14.39
N ASN A 21 0.23 -6.80 -14.76
CA ASN A 21 1.17 -6.11 -15.64
C ASN A 21 2.24 -5.30 -14.87
N GLY A 22 2.14 -5.19 -13.55
CA GLY A 22 3.09 -4.49 -12.68
C GLY A 22 2.85 -2.98 -12.55
N ASP A 23 1.81 -2.43 -13.18
CA ASP A 23 1.50 -1.00 -13.10
C ASP A 23 1.12 -0.56 -11.67
N CYS A 24 0.63 -1.49 -10.85
CA CYS A 24 0.21 -1.22 -9.47
C CYS A 24 1.36 -0.71 -8.58
N LEU A 25 2.61 -1.00 -8.96
CA LEU A 25 3.80 -0.52 -8.26
C LEU A 25 3.99 1.00 -8.35
N ARG A 26 3.29 1.66 -9.29
CA ARG A 26 3.46 3.10 -9.56
C ARG A 26 2.25 3.94 -9.14
N ASN A 27 1.04 3.37 -9.07
CA ASN A 27 -0.16 4.18 -8.89
C ASN A 27 -1.27 3.43 -8.13
N PRO A 28 -1.60 3.81 -6.87
CA PRO A 28 -2.77 3.27 -6.19
C PRO A 28 -4.06 3.86 -6.77
N SER A 29 -5.11 3.03 -6.90
CA SER A 29 -6.40 3.42 -7.50
C SER A 29 -7.53 3.47 -6.47
N PHE A 30 -8.44 4.44 -6.59
CA PHE A 30 -9.70 4.53 -5.81
C PHE A 30 -10.88 4.92 -6.71
N LEU A 31 -12.11 4.69 -6.25
CA LEU A 31 -13.33 5.04 -6.97
C LEU A 31 -14.12 6.12 -6.23
N LEU A 32 -14.49 7.18 -6.94
CA LEU A 32 -15.37 8.23 -6.46
C LEU A 32 -16.53 8.43 -7.44
N LEU A 33 -17.75 8.14 -6.98
CA LEU A 33 -18.98 8.40 -7.72
C LEU A 33 -19.61 9.70 -7.22
N THR A 34 -19.87 10.66 -8.11
CA THR A 34 -20.48 11.96 -7.76
C THR A 34 -21.68 12.30 -8.63
N TYR A 35 -22.61 13.05 -8.04
CA TYR A 35 -23.72 13.72 -8.71
C TYR A 35 -23.83 15.15 -8.15
N ALA A 36 -23.69 16.15 -9.02
CA ALA A 36 -23.74 17.55 -8.66
C ALA A 36 -24.97 18.22 -9.27
N ASP A 37 -25.92 18.65 -8.44
CA ASP A 37 -26.98 19.59 -8.81
C ASP A 37 -26.45 21.01 -8.61
N LEU A 38 -25.87 21.56 -9.68
CA LEU A 38 -25.27 22.90 -9.67
C LEU A 38 -26.31 24.02 -9.52
N LYS A 39 -27.59 23.76 -9.80
CA LYS A 39 -28.67 24.76 -9.61
C LYS A 39 -29.01 24.92 -8.14
N LYS A 40 -28.97 23.83 -7.38
CA LYS A 40 -29.25 23.82 -5.93
C LYS A 40 -28.00 23.83 -5.08
N TYR A 41 -26.81 23.83 -5.69
CA TYR A 41 -25.53 23.65 -4.98
C TYR A 41 -25.50 22.38 -4.13
N HIS A 42 -26.15 21.30 -4.58
CA HIS A 42 -26.18 20.02 -3.88
C HIS A 42 -25.22 19.01 -4.53
N PHE A 43 -24.31 18.46 -3.73
CA PHE A 43 -23.33 17.48 -4.18
C PHE A 43 -23.56 16.17 -3.44
N ASN A 44 -23.96 15.14 -4.16
CA ASN A 44 -24.12 13.79 -3.65
C ASN A 44 -22.91 12.98 -4.09
N TYR A 45 -22.26 12.28 -3.17
CA TYR A 45 -21.09 11.47 -3.49
C TYR A 45 -21.10 10.14 -2.74
N LEU A 46 -20.44 9.14 -3.32
CA LEU A 46 -20.22 7.84 -2.71
C LEU A 46 -18.78 7.40 -3.02
N PHE A 47 -18.01 7.14 -1.98
CA PHE A 47 -16.66 6.58 -2.09
C PHE A 47 -16.70 5.05 -2.14
N GLY A 48 -15.84 4.47 -2.96
CA GLY A 48 -15.58 3.05 -3.02
C GLY A 48 -14.09 2.75 -2.99
N PHE A 49 -13.69 1.87 -2.09
CA PHE A 49 -12.32 1.35 -2.00
C PHE A 49 -12.36 -0.15 -2.34
N PRO A 50 -12.37 -0.50 -3.63
CA PRO A 50 -12.45 -1.90 -4.04
C PRO A 50 -11.21 -2.66 -3.56
N ALA A 51 -11.44 -3.73 -2.80
CA ALA A 51 -10.40 -4.65 -2.34
C ALA A 51 -10.69 -6.04 -2.93
N LEU A 52 -9.64 -6.71 -3.41
CA LEU A 52 -9.75 -8.07 -3.94
C LEU A 52 -9.95 -9.06 -2.78
N SER A 53 -10.99 -9.90 -2.88
CA SER A 53 -11.24 -10.96 -1.91
C SER A 53 -10.60 -12.27 -2.40
N PRO A 54 -9.61 -12.83 -1.69
CA PRO A 54 -9.05 -14.13 -2.03
C PRO A 54 -10.09 -15.25 -1.82
N SER A 55 -9.93 -16.36 -2.53
CA SER A 55 -10.82 -17.53 -2.40
C SER A 55 -10.81 -18.15 -1.00
N SER A 56 -9.72 -17.95 -0.26
CA SER A 56 -9.56 -18.34 1.15
C SER A 56 -9.11 -17.13 1.97
N PRO A 57 -9.65 -16.92 3.19
CA PRO A 57 -9.20 -15.85 4.07
C PRO A 57 -7.70 -15.92 4.37
N PHE A 58 -7.05 -14.77 4.49
CA PHE A 58 -5.69 -14.69 4.99
C PHE A 58 -5.66 -14.99 6.49
N THR A 59 -4.66 -15.76 6.93
CA THR A 59 -4.40 -16.04 8.35
C THR A 59 -3.01 -15.52 8.72
N TYR A 60 -2.87 -14.87 9.87
CA TYR A 60 -1.59 -14.42 10.40
C TYR A 60 -1.06 -15.38 11.46
N ARG A 61 0.27 -15.47 11.59
CA ARG A 61 0.91 -16.28 12.64
C ARG A 61 0.92 -15.56 13.99
N SER A 62 1.26 -14.27 13.97
CA SER A 62 1.32 -13.41 15.15
C SER A 62 1.14 -11.95 14.77
N ILE A 63 0.69 -11.14 15.74
CA ILE A 63 0.68 -9.68 15.67
C ILE A 63 1.53 -9.20 16.84
N SER A 64 2.47 -8.29 16.56
CA SER A 64 3.38 -7.77 17.57
C SER A 64 3.75 -6.33 17.23
N ARG A 65 4.08 -5.55 18.25
CA ARG A 65 4.51 -4.17 18.06
C ARG A 65 5.95 -4.13 17.53
N LEU A 66 6.30 -3.09 16.78
CA LEU A 66 7.64 -2.95 16.24
C LEU A 66 8.72 -2.84 17.34
N ASP A 67 8.41 -2.16 18.45
CA ASP A 67 9.29 -2.02 19.63
C ASP A 67 9.51 -3.34 20.39
N THR A 68 8.63 -4.34 20.21
CA THR A 68 8.86 -5.70 20.72
C THR A 68 9.72 -6.56 19.80
N LEU A 69 9.79 -6.22 18.52
CA LEU A 69 10.48 -7.01 17.48
C LEU A 69 11.88 -6.46 17.17
N PHE A 70 12.07 -5.15 17.27
CA PHE A 70 13.29 -4.45 16.90
C PHE A 70 13.84 -3.67 18.08
N LYS A 71 15.17 -3.46 18.08
CA LYS A 71 15.83 -2.63 19.08
C LYS A 71 15.51 -1.16 18.84
N ASP A 72 15.53 -0.36 19.90
CA ASP A 72 15.33 1.10 19.80
C ASP A 72 16.31 1.76 18.82
N SER A 73 17.57 1.30 18.75
CA SER A 73 18.56 1.78 17.78
C SER A 73 18.11 1.58 16.33
N ASP A 74 17.51 0.43 16.05
CA ASP A 74 17.12 0.03 14.71
C ASP A 74 15.86 0.82 14.29
N LEU A 75 14.95 1.06 15.24
CA LEU A 75 13.76 1.88 15.03
C LEU A 75 14.09 3.35 14.84
N GLN A 76 15.03 3.91 15.60
CA GLN A 76 15.50 5.27 15.38
C GLN A 76 16.13 5.43 14.00
N HIS A 77 16.89 4.43 13.55
CA HIS A 77 17.46 4.40 12.21
C HIS A 77 16.38 4.32 11.12
N LEU A 78 15.35 3.50 11.33
CA LEU A 78 14.21 3.41 10.42
C LEU A 78 13.47 4.74 10.31
N VAL A 79 13.19 5.39 11.45
CA VAL A 79 12.48 6.68 11.48
C VAL A 79 13.28 7.78 10.76
N SER A 80 14.60 7.86 10.95
CA SER A 80 15.42 8.85 10.26
C SER A 80 15.41 8.64 8.75
N HIS A 81 15.64 7.41 8.29
CA HIS A 81 15.66 7.10 6.85
C HIS A 81 14.28 7.19 6.21
N ASN A 82 13.21 6.96 6.98
CA ASN A 82 11.85 7.13 6.49
C ASN A 82 11.54 8.59 6.16
N ASN A 83 12.05 9.55 6.95
CA ASN A 83 11.85 10.96 6.63
C ASN A 83 12.53 11.34 5.30
N ASP A 84 13.77 10.88 5.10
CA ASP A 84 14.51 11.11 3.86
C ASP A 84 13.79 10.43 2.68
N PHE A 85 13.40 9.17 2.84
CA PHE A 85 12.65 8.42 1.84
C PHE A 85 11.33 9.09 1.45
N GLN A 86 10.55 9.58 2.42
CA GLN A 86 9.28 10.27 2.15
C GLN A 86 9.50 11.64 1.50
N SER A 87 10.67 12.26 1.69
CA SER A 87 11.02 13.51 1.01
C SER A 87 11.31 13.30 -0.47
N GLU A 88 11.95 12.19 -0.83
CA GLU A 88 12.29 11.78 -2.20
C GLU A 88 11.09 11.12 -2.92
N HIS A 89 10.36 10.28 -2.20
CA HIS A 89 9.25 9.47 -2.72
C HIS A 89 7.91 9.91 -2.12
N LYS A 90 7.46 11.10 -2.50
CA LYS A 90 6.20 11.66 -2.02
C LYS A 90 5.01 10.75 -2.33
N SER A 91 4.11 10.61 -1.36
CA SER A 91 2.84 9.89 -1.49
C SER A 91 2.99 8.38 -1.77
N VAL A 92 4.13 7.78 -1.41
CA VAL A 92 4.29 6.32 -1.44
C VAL A 92 3.65 5.70 -0.21
N GLY A 93 2.54 4.98 -0.43
CA GLY A 93 1.80 4.28 0.62
C GLY A 93 2.26 2.85 0.89
N PHE A 94 3.08 2.26 0.03
CA PHE A 94 3.60 0.89 0.15
C PHE A 94 5.09 0.87 -0.19
N PHE A 95 5.90 0.23 0.65
CA PHE A 95 7.35 0.24 0.51
C PHE A 95 7.97 -1.04 1.11
N LEU A 96 9.25 -1.25 0.84
CA LEU A 96 10.02 -2.34 1.42
C LEU A 96 10.83 -1.81 2.59
N VAL A 97 11.03 -2.63 3.61
CA VAL A 97 11.99 -2.39 4.69
C VAL A 97 13.00 -3.50 4.63
N ASP A 98 14.20 -3.16 4.18
CA ASP A 98 15.32 -4.08 4.12
C ASP A 98 16.12 -4.02 5.42
N ARG A 99 16.55 -5.20 5.89
CA ARG A 99 17.30 -5.38 7.13
C ARG A 99 18.70 -5.93 6.86
N GLU A 100 19.67 -5.03 6.82
CA GLU A 100 21.08 -5.37 6.78
C GLU A 100 21.69 -5.31 8.19
N GLY A 101 21.51 -6.40 8.94
CA GLY A 101 22.03 -6.52 10.31
C GLY A 101 21.18 -5.72 11.30
N SER A 102 21.72 -4.62 11.81
CA SER A 102 21.04 -3.65 12.68
C SER A 102 20.57 -2.39 11.93
N LYS A 103 20.69 -2.35 10.60
CA LYS A 103 20.23 -1.24 9.78
C LYS A 103 18.91 -1.59 9.13
N LEU A 104 17.88 -0.84 9.46
CA LEU A 104 16.58 -0.88 8.78
C LEU A 104 16.53 0.33 7.84
N SER A 105 16.25 0.08 6.55
CA SER A 105 16.11 1.14 5.56
C SER A 105 14.89 0.91 4.68
N PRO A 106 14.05 1.95 4.45
CA PRO A 106 12.97 1.88 3.50
C PRO A 106 13.50 1.91 2.06
N GLN A 107 12.90 1.13 1.17
CA GLN A 107 13.23 1.03 -0.25
C GLN A 107 11.94 1.07 -1.09
N PRO A 108 11.98 1.57 -2.33
CA PRO A 108 10.82 1.55 -3.23
C PRO A 108 10.34 0.12 -3.50
N LEU A 109 9.03 -0.07 -3.65
CA LEU A 109 8.46 -1.38 -3.99
C LEU A 109 8.94 -1.91 -5.36
N THR A 110 9.37 -1.01 -6.26
CA THR A 110 9.98 -1.37 -7.55
C THR A 110 11.27 -2.15 -7.42
N ASP A 111 11.97 -2.04 -6.28
CA ASP A 111 13.24 -2.71 -6.04
C ASP A 111 13.05 -4.12 -5.46
N PHE A 112 11.80 -4.60 -5.39
CA PHE A 112 11.44 -5.90 -4.83
C PHE A 112 12.31 -7.04 -5.35
N GLU A 113 12.51 -7.17 -6.67
CA GLU A 113 13.32 -8.26 -7.20
C GLU A 113 14.78 -8.22 -6.75
N LYS A 114 15.35 -7.03 -6.61
CA LYS A 114 16.74 -6.84 -6.16
C LYS A 114 16.86 -7.22 -4.68
N VAL A 115 16.01 -6.64 -3.85
CA VAL A 115 16.03 -6.84 -2.39
C VAL A 115 15.63 -8.28 -2.03
N PHE A 116 14.68 -8.88 -2.74
CA PHE A 116 14.23 -10.24 -2.49
C PHE A 116 15.30 -11.30 -2.81
N LYS A 117 16.06 -11.11 -3.91
CA LYS A 117 17.16 -12.03 -4.30
C LYS A 117 18.30 -12.04 -3.27
N ASP A 118 18.59 -10.89 -2.66
CA ASP A 118 19.68 -10.75 -1.69
C ASP A 118 19.22 -10.97 -0.23
N GLY A 119 17.92 -10.82 0.04
CA GLY A 119 17.40 -10.58 1.39
C GLY A 119 16.70 -11.73 2.12
N GLY A 120 16.09 -12.71 1.45
CA GLY A 120 15.38 -13.81 2.13
C GLY A 120 14.44 -13.33 3.27
N ASP A 121 14.57 -13.92 4.47
CA ASP A 121 13.78 -13.59 5.68
C ASP A 121 14.04 -12.17 6.26
N ARG A 122 14.90 -11.37 5.62
CA ARG A 122 15.29 -10.03 6.09
C ARG A 122 14.35 -8.93 5.58
N LEU A 123 13.46 -9.26 4.66
CA LEU A 123 12.57 -8.31 4.00
C LEU A 123 11.23 -8.19 4.72
N THR A 124 10.82 -6.95 5.04
CA THR A 124 9.48 -6.64 5.54
C THR A 124 8.77 -5.73 4.54
N ILE A 125 7.48 -5.97 4.30
CA ILE A 125 6.64 -5.09 3.47
C ILE A 125 5.95 -4.09 4.40
N GLY A 126 6.21 -2.81 4.20
CA GLY A 126 5.60 -1.70 4.92
C GLY A 126 4.46 -1.08 4.12
N PHE A 127 3.46 -0.56 4.83
CA PHE A 127 2.43 0.28 4.25
C PHE A 127 2.00 1.36 5.24
N CYS A 128 1.49 2.47 4.74
CA CYS A 128 0.89 3.53 5.55
C CYS A 128 -0.52 3.13 5.97
N ASP A 129 -0.68 2.77 7.24
CA ASP A 129 -1.98 2.49 7.85
C ASP A 129 -2.68 3.83 8.21
N PRO A 130 -3.87 4.14 7.64
CA PRO A 130 -4.55 5.43 7.79
C PRO A 130 -5.21 5.69 9.15
#